data_AF-A0A5K1C9R7-F1
#
_entry.id   AF-A0A5K1C9R7-F1
#
_cell.length_a   1.000
_cell.length_b   1.000
_cell.length_c   1.000
_cell.angle_alpha   90.00
_cell.angle_beta   90.00
_cell.angle_gamma   90.00
#
_symmetry.space_group_name_H-M   'P 1'
#
loop_
_entity.id
_entity.type
_entity.pdbx_description
1 polymer ?
#
loop_
_entity_poly.entity_id
_entity_poly.type
_entity_poly.pdbx_seq_one_letter_code
_entity_poly.pdbx_strand_id
1 'polypeptide(L)'
;MQQGDMDLTKYFTKLKFAYEKMNSLKPPCKHCLKSHMEQMIVVKFLAGLSSDYSASKAQMLTDSDFPDLDEAFNRLNRLAITLPPSSNNSQPSALVSFGGGRGGLYSSRGRGRGRGPGGRGRLQCTYCGRLGHLED
;
A
#
# COMPACT_ATOMS: atom_id res chain seq x y z
N MET A 1 23.46 -8.14 3.06
CA MET A 1 22.43 -9.11 3.46
C MET A 1 21.25 -8.94 2.52
N GLN A 2 20.76 -10.02 1.96
CA GLN A 2 19.54 -10.11 1.16
C GLN A 2 18.65 -11.18 1.81
N GLN A 3 17.34 -11.13 1.55
CA GLN A 3 16.34 -12.04 2.08
C GLN A 3 16.52 -13.44 1.50
N GLY A 4 16.73 -13.55 0.18
CA GLY A 4 16.80 -14.86 -0.50
C GLY A 4 15.53 -15.68 -0.22
N ASP A 5 15.70 -16.96 0.12
CA ASP A 5 14.60 -17.88 0.44
C ASP A 5 14.13 -17.77 1.91
N MET A 6 14.59 -16.77 2.65
CA MET A 6 14.18 -16.59 4.05
C MET A 6 12.80 -15.94 4.13
N ASP A 7 12.00 -16.39 5.10
CA ASP A 7 10.79 -15.67 5.49
C ASP A 7 11.10 -14.22 5.93
N LEU A 8 10.15 -13.32 5.70
CA LEU A 8 10.24 -11.90 5.98
C LEU A 8 10.63 -11.64 7.44
N THR A 9 10.01 -12.34 8.39
CA THR A 9 10.29 -12.18 9.82
C THR A 9 11.73 -12.56 10.15
N LYS A 10 12.18 -13.70 9.61
CA LYS A 10 13.55 -14.20 9.84
C LYS A 10 14.60 -13.25 9.26
N TYR A 11 14.33 -12.69 8.08
CA TYR A 11 15.20 -11.69 7.47
C TYR A 11 15.26 -10.41 8.31
N PHE A 12 14.10 -9.91 8.73
CA PHE A 12 13.98 -8.73 9.58
C PHE A 12 14.77 -8.87 10.89
N THR A 13 14.61 -9.99 11.60
CA THR A 13 15.34 -10.23 12.86
C THR A 13 16.86 -10.24 12.65
N LYS A 14 17.36 -10.90 11.59
CA LYS A 14 18.80 -10.90 11.30
C LYS A 14 19.34 -9.51 11.01
N LEU A 15 18.59 -8.71 10.25
CA LEU A 15 18.96 -7.36 9.90
C LEU A 15 18.96 -6.44 11.12
N LYS A 16 17.93 -6.53 11.97
CA LYS A 16 17.83 -5.78 13.23
C LYS A 16 18.97 -6.14 14.19
N PHE A 17 19.28 -7.43 14.33
CA PHE A 17 20.43 -7.87 15.12
C PHE A 17 21.77 -7.31 14.59
N ALA A 18 21.99 -7.35 13.28
CA ALA A 18 23.21 -6.81 12.68
C ALA A 18 23.35 -5.30 12.90
N TYR A 19 22.23 -4.57 12.87
CA TYR A 19 22.17 -3.15 13.14
C TYR A 19 22.45 -2.79 14.59
N GLU A 20 21.81 -3.50 15.53
CA GLU A 20 22.07 -3.30 16.96
C GLU A 20 23.54 -3.57 17.28
N LYS A 21 24.13 -4.61 16.68
CA LYS A 21 25.56 -4.90 16.80
C LYS A 21 26.42 -3.76 16.24
N MET A 22 26.05 -3.19 15.10
CA MET A 22 26.76 -2.04 14.53
C MET A 22 26.63 -0.79 15.41
N ASN A 23 25.42 -0.52 15.92
CA ASN A 23 25.15 0.61 16.81
C ASN A 23 25.79 0.48 18.19
N SER A 24 26.12 -0.74 18.62
CA SER A 24 26.89 -0.99 19.85
C SER A 24 28.34 -0.49 19.75
N LEU A 25 28.86 -0.31 18.53
CA LEU A 25 30.16 0.29 18.31
C LEU A 25 30.07 1.79 18.61
N LYS A 26 30.98 2.30 19.43
CA LYS A 26 30.98 3.71 19.86
C LYS A 26 31.19 4.61 18.65
N PRO A 27 30.17 5.37 18.18
CA PRO A 27 30.35 6.19 17.00
C PRO A 27 31.23 7.40 17.32
N PRO A 28 32.04 7.89 16.37
CA PRO A 28 32.84 9.10 16.56
C PRO A 28 31.98 10.35 16.82
N CYS A 29 30.72 10.35 16.34
CA CYS A 29 29.71 11.34 16.68
C CYS A 29 28.33 10.67 16.84
N LYS A 30 27.74 10.73 18.04
CA LYS A 30 26.44 10.10 18.34
C LYS A 30 25.27 10.74 17.58
N HIS A 31 25.24 12.07 17.46
CA HIS A 31 24.13 12.78 16.83
C HIS A 31 24.21 12.80 15.31
N CYS A 32 25.41 12.90 14.75
CA CYS A 32 25.62 13.04 13.31
C CYS A 32 25.19 11.78 12.54
N LEU A 33 25.37 10.61 13.16
CA LEU A 33 25.16 9.33 12.50
C LEU A 33 23.80 8.73 12.80
N LYS A 34 23.08 9.17 13.84
CA LYS A 34 21.85 8.49 14.26
C LYS A 34 20.77 8.51 13.18
N SER A 35 20.38 9.68 12.69
CA SER A 35 19.35 9.82 11.64
C SER A 35 19.77 9.16 10.33
N HIS A 36 21.04 9.33 9.94
CA HIS A 36 21.58 8.70 8.75
C HIS A 36 21.56 7.16 8.84
N MET A 37 21.91 6.60 10.00
CA MET A 37 21.91 5.15 10.24
C MET A 37 20.48 4.60 10.27
N GLU A 38 19.54 5.33 10.86
CA GLU A 38 18.11 4.98 10.87
C GLU A 38 17.53 4.94 9.45
N GLN A 39 17.83 5.92 8.60
CA GLN A 39 17.40 5.89 7.20
C GLN A 39 18.12 4.79 6.41
N MET A 40 19.43 4.65 6.61
CA MET A 40 20.25 3.67 5.91
C MET A 40 19.77 2.24 6.20
N ILE A 41 19.34 1.93 7.42
CA ILE A 41 18.84 0.59 7.72
C ILE A 41 17.53 0.28 7.01
N VAL A 42 16.61 1.23 6.92
CA VAL A 42 15.35 1.04 6.18
C VAL A 42 15.65 0.81 4.71
N VAL A 43 16.48 1.64 4.10
CA VAL A 43 16.92 1.45 2.71
C VAL A 43 17.59 0.10 2.53
N LYS A 44 18.44 -0.32 3.48
CA LYS A 44 19.11 -1.62 3.42
C LYS A 44 18.14 -2.79 3.52
N PHE A 45 17.11 -2.64 4.35
CA PHE A 45 16.03 -3.61 4.50
C PHE A 45 15.24 -3.73 3.19
N LEU A 46 14.74 -2.61 2.65
CA LEU A 46 13.98 -2.59 1.40
C LEU A 46 14.79 -3.13 0.21
N ALA A 47 16.06 -2.73 0.08
CA ALA A 47 16.95 -3.20 -0.99
C ALA A 47 17.22 -4.71 -0.91
N GLY A 48 17.13 -5.31 0.27
CA GLY A 48 17.42 -6.72 0.47
C GLY A 48 16.21 -7.65 0.37
N LEU A 49 14.96 -7.19 0.30
CA LEU A 49 13.81 -8.09 0.25
C LEU A 49 13.74 -8.89 -1.06
N SER A 50 12.91 -9.94 -1.09
CA SER A 50 12.55 -10.68 -2.31
C SER A 50 11.93 -9.77 -3.39
N SER A 51 11.95 -10.24 -4.64
CA SER A 51 11.23 -9.62 -5.77
C SER A 51 9.72 -9.57 -5.57
N ASP A 52 9.17 -10.45 -4.73
CA ASP A 52 7.73 -10.51 -4.43
C ASP A 52 7.21 -9.20 -3.81
N TYR A 53 8.10 -8.44 -3.17
CA TYR A 53 7.79 -7.15 -2.55
C TYR A 53 8.15 -5.95 -3.44
N SER A 54 8.47 -6.15 -4.73
CA SER A 54 8.99 -5.08 -5.60
C SER A 54 8.07 -3.86 -5.69
N ALA A 55 6.75 -4.07 -5.78
CA ALA A 55 5.79 -2.97 -5.81
C ALA A 55 5.79 -2.17 -4.51
N SER A 56 5.77 -2.86 -3.37
CA SER A 56 5.79 -2.24 -2.03
C SER A 56 7.09 -1.49 -1.76
N LYS A 57 8.24 -2.04 -2.20
CA LYS A 57 9.53 -1.33 -2.13
C LYS A 57 9.48 -0.01 -2.87
N ALA A 58 9.02 -0.04 -4.12
CA ALA A 58 8.96 1.15 -4.96
C ALA A 58 8.06 2.20 -4.31
N GLN A 59 6.87 1.79 -3.87
CA GLN A 59 5.94 2.67 -3.17
C GLN A 59 6.59 3.34 -1.95
N MET A 60 7.19 2.57 -1.05
CA MET A 60 7.81 3.11 0.17
C MET A 60 9.01 4.02 -0.08
N LEU A 61 9.68 3.86 -1.23
CA LEU A 61 10.78 4.75 -1.65
C LEU A 61 10.27 6.04 -2.31
N THR A 62 9.06 6.03 -2.86
CA THR A 62 8.43 7.19 -3.52
C THR A 62 7.44 7.95 -2.64
N ASP A 63 6.99 7.34 -1.54
CA ASP A 63 6.09 7.97 -0.57
C ASP A 63 6.73 9.26 -0.02
N SER A 64 5.90 10.28 0.23
CA SER A 64 6.35 11.57 0.79
C SER A 64 6.95 11.42 2.19
N ASP A 65 6.40 10.47 2.97
CA ASP A 65 6.85 10.15 4.31
C ASP A 65 7.60 8.82 4.30
N PHE A 66 8.92 8.90 4.52
CA PHE A 66 9.78 7.73 4.52
C PHE A 66 9.57 6.92 5.82
N PRO A 67 9.17 5.63 5.73
CA PRO A 67 8.77 4.87 6.91
C PRO A 67 9.96 4.47 7.78
N ASP A 68 9.69 4.31 9.07
CA ASP A 68 10.63 3.74 10.02
C ASP A 68 10.83 2.24 9.75
N LEU A 69 11.88 1.64 10.33
CA LEU A 69 12.18 0.22 10.12
C LEU A 69 11.04 -0.72 10.55
N ASP A 70 10.47 -0.48 11.73
CA ASP A 70 9.37 -1.29 12.25
C ASP A 70 8.06 -1.02 11.46
N GLU A 71 7.82 0.22 11.05
CA GLU A 71 6.68 0.55 10.19
C GLU A 71 6.79 -0.15 8.83
N ALA A 72 7.97 -0.11 8.23
CA ALA A 72 8.24 -0.77 6.97
C ALA A 72 7.98 -2.28 7.04
N PHE A 73 8.45 -2.92 8.11
CA PHE A 73 8.16 -4.32 8.39
C PHE A 73 6.66 -4.57 8.54
N ASN A 74 5.94 -3.75 9.32
CA ASN A 74 4.51 -3.92 9.55
C ASN A 74 3.69 -3.77 8.25
N ARG A 75 4.04 -2.81 7.38
CA ARG A 75 3.40 -2.63 6.07
C ARG A 75 3.58 -3.89 5.21
N LEU A 76 4.80 -4.44 5.15
CA LEU A 76 5.09 -5.66 4.38
C LEU A 76 4.46 -6.91 4.98
N ASN A 77 4.43 -7.03 6.31
CA ASN A 77 3.86 -8.19 7.00
C ASN A 77 2.35 -8.30 6.75
N ARG A 78 1.63 -7.18 6.67
CA ARG A 78 0.20 -7.16 6.27
C ARG A 78 0.00 -7.69 4.85
N LEU A 79 0.92 -7.36 3.94
CA LEU A 79 0.87 -7.85 2.56
C LEU A 79 1.15 -9.36 2.52
N ALA A 80 2.11 -9.85 3.31
CA ALA A 80 2.42 -11.28 3.37
C ALA A 80 1.21 -12.14 3.80
N ILE A 81 0.31 -11.61 4.62
CA ILE A 81 -0.95 -12.27 4.99
C ILE A 81 -1.94 -12.33 3.80
N THR A 82 -1.83 -11.39 2.86
CA THR A 82 -2.74 -11.23 1.72
C THR A 82 -2.19 -11.87 0.44
N LEU A 83 -0.87 -12.09 0.34
CA LEU A 83 -0.27 -12.82 -0.77
C LEU A 83 -0.57 -14.32 -0.61
N PRO A 84 -1.26 -14.96 -1.57
CA PRO A 84 -1.38 -16.41 -1.56
C PRO A 84 0.02 -17.04 -1.64
N PRO A 85 0.26 -18.20 -0.99
CA PRO A 85 1.51 -18.92 -1.16
C PRO A 85 1.69 -19.20 -2.64
N SER A 86 2.79 -18.74 -3.24
CA SER A 86 3.10 -18.86 -4.66
C SER A 86 2.85 -20.28 -5.17
N SER A 87 1.64 -20.50 -5.66
CA SER A 87 1.23 -21.61 -6.48
C SER A 87 0.80 -20.97 -7.78
N ASN A 88 1.52 -21.35 -8.82
CA ASN A 88 1.42 -20.89 -10.18
C ASN A 88 -0.01 -20.46 -10.59
N ASN A 89 -0.06 -19.29 -11.22
CA ASN A 89 -1.12 -18.87 -12.13
C ASN A 89 -2.48 -18.57 -11.48
N SER A 90 -2.79 -17.28 -11.30
CA SER A 90 -4.05 -16.64 -11.72
C SER A 90 -4.11 -15.20 -11.20
N GLN A 91 -4.06 -14.24 -12.11
CA GLN A 91 -4.66 -12.91 -11.89
C GLN A 91 -6.14 -13.13 -11.53
N PRO A 92 -6.68 -12.36 -10.58
CA PRO A 92 -7.40 -11.20 -11.03
C PRO A 92 -7.08 -9.94 -10.21
N SER A 93 -6.77 -8.87 -10.94
CA SER A 93 -6.85 -7.49 -10.47
C SER A 93 -8.24 -7.22 -9.89
N ALA A 94 -8.32 -7.07 -8.56
CA ALA A 94 -9.47 -6.48 -7.89
C ALA A 94 -8.97 -5.31 -7.03
N LEU A 95 -9.13 -4.11 -7.57
CA LEU A 95 -8.89 -2.85 -6.88
C LEU A 95 -9.91 -2.72 -5.75
N VAL A 96 -9.45 -2.81 -4.51
CA VAL A 96 -10.25 -2.50 -3.31
C VAL A 96 -10.20 -0.99 -3.07
N SER A 97 -11.26 -0.29 -3.47
CA SER A 97 -11.48 1.10 -3.09
C SER A 97 -12.05 1.12 -1.66
N PHE A 98 -11.24 1.54 -0.69
CA PHE A 98 -11.73 1.90 0.64
C PHE A 98 -12.46 3.24 0.56
N GLY A 99 -13.78 3.18 0.41
CA GLY A 99 -14.67 4.34 0.50
C GLY A 99 -15.91 3.95 1.30
N GLY A 100 -15.99 4.42 2.54
CA GLY A 100 -17.10 4.11 3.45
C GLY A 100 -18.44 4.67 2.97
N GLY A 101 -19.53 3.97 3.29
CA GLY A 101 -20.86 4.55 3.15
C GLY A 101 -21.98 3.53 2.93
N ARG A 102 -22.50 2.99 4.05
CA ARG A 102 -23.94 2.75 4.30
C ARG A 102 -24.80 2.15 3.16
N GLY A 103 -25.23 0.90 3.37
CA GLY A 103 -26.65 0.57 3.24
C GLY A 103 -27.06 -0.49 2.21
N GLY A 104 -27.64 -1.59 2.71
CA GLY A 104 -28.87 -2.14 2.14
C GLY A 104 -28.75 -3.28 1.13
N LEU A 105 -28.48 -4.50 1.60
CA LEU A 105 -28.95 -5.70 0.90
C LEU A 105 -30.45 -5.90 1.20
N TYR A 106 -31.29 -5.69 0.19
CA TYR A 106 -32.49 -6.52 0.00
C TYR A 106 -32.73 -6.65 -1.52
N SER A 107 -32.43 -7.82 -2.06
CA SER A 107 -33.02 -8.27 -3.32
C SER A 107 -34.46 -8.71 -3.02
N SER A 108 -35.45 -8.06 -3.62
CA SER A 108 -36.77 -8.65 -3.91
C SER A 108 -37.70 -7.64 -4.61
N ARG A 109 -38.51 -8.19 -5.54
CA ARG A 109 -39.63 -7.57 -6.29
C ARG A 109 -39.17 -6.84 -7.56
N GLY A 110 -39.59 -7.19 -8.76
CA GLY A 110 -40.84 -7.83 -9.16
C GLY A 110 -41.58 -6.88 -10.10
N ARG A 111 -41.90 -7.39 -11.30
CA ARG A 111 -43.03 -7.03 -12.19
C ARG A 111 -43.36 -5.53 -12.44
N GLY A 112 -43.36 -5.17 -13.72
CA GLY A 112 -44.54 -4.54 -14.31
C GLY A 112 -44.37 -3.16 -14.96
N ARG A 113 -44.60 -3.14 -16.28
CA ARG A 113 -45.40 -2.16 -17.07
C ARG A 113 -45.48 -0.71 -16.58
N GLY A 114 -45.16 0.24 -17.47
CA GLY A 114 -45.73 1.59 -17.40
C GLY A 114 -45.18 2.55 -18.45
N ARG A 115 -46.05 3.03 -19.34
CA ARG A 115 -45.81 4.03 -20.39
C ARG A 115 -45.67 5.44 -19.78
N GLY A 116 -44.86 6.31 -20.39
CA GLY A 116 -44.93 7.76 -20.19
C GLY A 116 -43.70 8.54 -20.68
N PRO A 117 -43.81 9.48 -21.65
CA PRO A 117 -42.70 10.28 -22.14
C PRO A 117 -42.63 11.65 -21.43
N GLY A 118 -41.42 12.09 -21.05
CA GLY A 118 -41.15 13.51 -20.76
C GLY A 118 -40.48 13.82 -19.41
N GLY A 119 -39.46 14.70 -19.46
CA GLY A 119 -38.93 15.45 -18.29
C GLY A 119 -37.46 15.15 -17.98
N ARG A 120 -36.51 15.58 -18.82
CA ARG A 120 -35.66 16.78 -18.58
C ARG A 120 -35.10 16.90 -17.17
N GLY A 121 -33.85 16.46 -17.02
CA GLY A 121 -32.95 16.85 -15.92
C GLY A 121 -31.50 16.71 -16.35
N ARG A 122 -31.12 17.27 -17.51
CA ARG A 122 -29.70 17.34 -17.88
C ARG A 122 -29.06 18.38 -16.95
N LEU A 123 -28.21 17.92 -16.04
CA LEU A 123 -27.48 18.79 -15.11
C LEU A 123 -26.61 19.76 -15.94
N GLN A 124 -26.93 21.05 -15.85
CA GLN A 124 -26.23 22.14 -16.53
C GLN A 124 -25.37 22.84 -15.49
N CYS A 125 -24.09 23.04 -15.80
CA CYS A 125 -23.24 23.87 -14.96
C CYS A 125 -23.75 25.31 -15.00
N THR A 126 -24.02 25.89 -13.83
CA THR A 126 -24.55 27.26 -13.69
C THR A 126 -23.50 28.34 -13.99
N TYR A 127 -22.22 27.99 -14.11
CA TYR A 127 -21.15 28.90 -14.49
C TYR A 127 -20.96 29.02 -16.01
N CYS A 128 -21.05 27.90 -16.76
CA CYS A 128 -20.74 27.88 -18.20
C CYS A 128 -21.91 27.48 -19.12
N GLY A 129 -23.04 27.03 -18.57
CA GLY A 129 -24.25 26.76 -19.34
C GLY A 129 -24.18 25.54 -20.28
N ARG A 130 -23.25 24.58 -20.09
CA ARG A 130 -23.17 23.34 -20.89
C ARG A 130 -23.58 22.12 -20.06
N LEU A 131 -24.07 21.08 -20.75
CA LEU A 131 -24.61 19.85 -20.14
C LEU A 131 -23.53 18.74 -20.16
N GLY A 132 -23.27 18.10 -19.02
CA GLY A 132 -22.50 16.85 -18.96
C GLY A 132 -20.99 16.94 -18.70
N HIS A 133 -20.53 17.84 -17.81
CA HIS A 133 -19.18 17.76 -17.24
C HIS A 133 -19.24 17.17 -15.82
N LEU A 134 -18.42 16.14 -15.56
CA LEU A 134 -17.92 15.83 -14.23
C LEU A 134 -16.55 16.52 -14.19
N GLU A 135 -16.40 17.58 -13.41
CA GLU A 135 -15.11 18.24 -13.24
C GLU A 135 -14.12 17.27 -12.56
N ASP A 136 -12.87 17.33 -13.00
CA ASP A 136 -11.70 16.80 -12.28
C ASP A 136 -11.40 17.70 -11.08
#